data_AF-A0A9W4L7Z4-F1
#
_entry.id   AF-A0A9W4L7Z4-F1
#
_cell.length_a   1.000
_cell.length_b   1.000
_cell.length_c   1.000
_cell.angle_alpha   90.00
_cell.angle_beta   90.00
_cell.angle_gamma   90.00
#
_symmetry.space_group_name_H-M   'P 1'
#
loop_
_entity.id
_entity.type
_entity.pdbx_description
1 polymer ?
#
loop_
_entity_poly.entity_id
_entity_poly.type
_entity_poly.pdbx_seq_one_letter_code
_entity_poly.pdbx_strand_id
1 'polypeptide(L)'
;MKKRNVKSIQGRQVVPNPIGPECIRVTKVYDWVVLTNRDRNKVQIPEECFAAIEDARHDGNTITATCSEVVGTRSCDFIGAIPANIPTVPGAQIVSLAFHVHIRVQFFCNGDPIPGCNFVVPVSFMDEVILCFPEGTEINCNIFDVQCTVVLNQMLGDMVVLDVTMCKDVQVEAEVKLEVEAKFCGPRPVIPIEEDGFICPTPRFPQQCPTFFPTLNCDCQGSADFTGEATISVTEGGIGGLTTGQLDLTALVCDQCTLSGSRIQVTFLDTLGPTPIGTPDADIDQSFTFTASDFNQPVCDLASGTLTVTGTGTITPAGGLPENAGFTLILTDLDPAGDTAMLTINGSSTVVIISLTEGANPGLEVEVGDCDRFPV
;
A
#
# COMPACT_ATOMS: atom_id res chain seq x y z
N MET A 1 -85.06 -42.20 61.48
CA MET A 1 -84.94 -41.64 60.11
C MET A 1 -83.95 -42.49 59.32
N LYS A 2 -84.43 -43.27 58.33
CA LYS A 2 -83.57 -44.11 57.47
C LYS A 2 -82.90 -43.23 56.41
N LYS A 3 -81.58 -43.01 56.53
CA LYS A 3 -80.76 -42.38 55.50
C LYS A 3 -80.74 -43.28 54.26
N ARG A 4 -81.07 -42.74 53.08
CA ARG A 4 -80.92 -43.43 51.80
C ARG A 4 -79.43 -43.62 51.52
N ASN A 5 -79.01 -44.88 51.39
CA ASN A 5 -77.70 -45.24 50.86
C ASN A 5 -77.71 -45.05 49.35
N VAL A 6 -77.30 -43.87 48.88
CA VAL A 6 -76.93 -43.68 47.48
C VAL A 6 -75.47 -44.09 47.37
N LYS A 7 -75.22 -45.25 46.75
CA LYS A 7 -73.85 -45.63 46.35
C LYS A 7 -73.35 -44.59 45.36
N SER A 8 -72.17 -44.01 45.62
CA SER A 8 -71.48 -43.23 44.61
C SER A 8 -71.08 -44.17 43.47
N ILE A 9 -71.43 -43.78 42.24
CA ILE A 9 -70.87 -44.40 41.05
C ILE A 9 -69.45 -43.82 40.94
N GLN A 10 -68.49 -44.51 41.55
CA GLN A 10 -67.08 -44.31 41.27
C GLN A 10 -66.86 -44.82 39.84
N GLY A 11 -66.78 -43.87 38.90
CA GLY A 11 -66.30 -44.17 37.56
C GLY A 11 -64.97 -44.91 37.69
N ARG A 12 -64.87 -46.03 36.98
CA ARG A 12 -63.65 -46.83 36.89
C ARG A 12 -62.59 -46.02 36.15
N GLN A 13 -61.94 -45.10 36.85
CA GLN A 13 -60.67 -44.55 36.39
C GLN A 13 -59.64 -45.64 36.65
N VAL A 14 -59.28 -46.33 35.57
CA VAL A 14 -58.27 -47.38 35.55
C VAL A 14 -56.95 -46.72 35.93
N VAL A 15 -56.56 -46.87 37.20
CA VAL A 15 -55.24 -46.63 37.79
C VAL A 15 -54.64 -45.23 37.53
N PRO A 16 -54.30 -44.43 38.56
CA PRO A 16 -53.52 -43.21 38.34
C PRO A 16 -52.21 -43.59 37.65
N ASN A 17 -51.88 -42.99 36.49
CA ASN A 17 -50.59 -43.24 35.84
C ASN A 17 -49.50 -42.86 36.86
N PRO A 18 -48.70 -43.82 37.37
CA PRO A 18 -47.64 -43.50 38.31
C PRO A 18 -46.63 -42.58 37.61
N ILE A 19 -46.18 -41.53 38.29
CA ILE A 19 -45.06 -40.71 37.79
C ILE A 19 -43.85 -41.64 37.70
N GLY A 20 -43.45 -41.95 36.47
CA GLY A 20 -42.35 -42.83 36.13
C GLY A 20 -41.75 -42.39 34.79
N PRO A 21 -40.62 -42.97 34.40
CA PRO A 21 -40.00 -42.65 33.13
C PRO A 21 -40.91 -42.99 31.95
N GLU A 22 -41.24 -41.98 31.15
CA GLU A 22 -42.06 -42.10 29.95
C GLU A 22 -41.14 -42.10 28.72
N CYS A 23 -41.24 -43.15 27.90
CA CYS A 23 -40.51 -43.25 26.65
C CYS A 23 -41.29 -42.50 25.56
N ILE A 24 -40.74 -41.38 25.11
CA ILE A 24 -41.37 -40.50 24.11
C ILE A 24 -40.60 -40.55 22.79
N ARG A 25 -41.33 -40.52 21.68
CA ARG A 25 -40.77 -40.29 20.34
C ARG A 25 -40.75 -38.78 20.10
N VAL A 26 -39.56 -38.22 19.98
CA VAL A 26 -39.35 -36.77 19.83
C VAL A 26 -38.22 -36.48 18.86
N THR A 27 -38.24 -35.29 18.27
CA THR A 27 -37.10 -34.75 17.55
C THR A 27 -36.09 -34.22 18.55
N LYS A 28 -34.89 -34.80 18.57
CA LYS A 28 -33.79 -34.35 19.40
C LYS A 28 -32.92 -33.38 18.63
N VAL A 29 -32.63 -32.25 19.23
CA VAL A 29 -31.65 -31.27 18.75
C VAL A 29 -30.25 -31.68 19.22
N TYR A 30 -29.34 -31.90 18.27
CA TYR A 30 -27.93 -32.25 18.47
C TYR A 30 -27.03 -31.01 18.54
N ASP A 31 -27.38 -30.00 17.77
CA ASP A 31 -26.71 -28.71 17.77
C ASP A 31 -27.69 -27.60 17.44
N TRP A 32 -27.47 -26.41 17.99
CA TRP A 32 -28.34 -25.25 17.77
C TRP A 32 -27.56 -23.95 17.88
N VAL A 33 -27.61 -23.16 16.81
CA VAL A 33 -26.99 -21.84 16.71
C VAL A 33 -28.00 -20.82 16.21
N VAL A 34 -27.77 -19.56 16.57
CA VAL A 34 -28.47 -18.40 15.99
C VAL A 34 -27.45 -17.59 15.22
N LEU A 35 -27.81 -17.24 13.99
CA LEU A 35 -27.00 -16.42 13.09
C LEU A 35 -27.72 -15.10 12.84
N THR A 36 -26.94 -14.03 12.69
CA THR A 36 -27.43 -12.72 12.31
C THR A 36 -26.57 -12.22 11.17
N ASN A 37 -27.20 -11.90 10.04
CA ASN A 37 -26.54 -11.23 8.94
C ASN A 37 -27.14 -9.86 8.74
N ARG A 38 -26.30 -8.92 8.33
CA ARG A 38 -26.72 -7.61 7.86
C ARG A 38 -26.00 -7.32 6.57
N ASP A 39 -26.75 -7.02 5.53
CA ASP A 39 -26.19 -6.59 4.25
C ASP A 39 -26.79 -5.24 3.83
N ARG A 40 -25.98 -4.46 3.13
CA ARG A 40 -26.35 -3.18 2.55
C ARG A 40 -26.07 -3.25 1.08
N ASN A 41 -27.12 -3.44 0.30
CA ASN A 41 -27.01 -3.59 -1.13
C ASN A 41 -27.71 -2.45 -1.86
N LYS A 42 -27.20 -2.13 -3.06
CA LYS A 42 -27.84 -1.17 -3.96
C LYS A 42 -28.87 -1.91 -4.79
N VAL A 43 -30.10 -1.44 -4.74
CA VAL A 43 -31.22 -1.99 -5.51
C VAL A 43 -31.69 -0.98 -6.53
N GLN A 44 -31.91 -1.47 -7.75
CA GLN A 44 -32.41 -0.69 -8.86
C GLN A 44 -33.87 -0.32 -8.64
N ILE A 45 -34.18 0.96 -8.79
CA ILE A 45 -35.54 1.49 -8.76
C ILE A 45 -36.12 1.35 -10.17
N PRO A 46 -37.34 0.82 -10.33
CA PRO A 46 -38.01 0.80 -11.64
C PRO A 46 -38.08 2.20 -12.27
N GLU A 47 -37.82 2.31 -13.56
CA GLU A 47 -37.70 3.59 -14.29
C GLU A 47 -38.91 4.51 -14.08
N GLU A 48 -40.13 3.96 -14.17
CA GLU A 48 -41.38 4.70 -13.94
C GLU A 48 -41.45 5.28 -12.52
N CYS A 49 -40.96 4.53 -11.53
CA CYS A 49 -40.93 4.98 -10.15
C CYS A 49 -39.85 6.05 -9.95
N PHE A 50 -38.67 5.85 -10.53
CA PHE A 50 -37.58 6.81 -10.44
C PHE A 50 -37.98 8.17 -11.04
N ALA A 51 -38.64 8.17 -12.20
CA ALA A 51 -39.19 9.39 -12.80
C ALA A 51 -40.17 10.12 -11.86
N ALA A 52 -41.11 9.38 -11.24
CA ALA A 52 -42.06 9.96 -10.30
C ALA A 52 -41.40 10.52 -9.03
N ILE A 53 -40.30 9.90 -8.56
CA ILE A 53 -39.51 10.39 -7.43
C ILE A 53 -38.81 11.70 -7.79
N GLU A 54 -38.18 11.79 -8.96
CA GLU A 54 -37.49 13.02 -9.39
C GLU A 54 -38.46 14.16 -9.68
N ASP A 55 -39.63 13.89 -10.29
CA ASP A 55 -40.68 14.89 -10.49
C ASP A 55 -41.16 15.47 -9.15
N ALA A 56 -41.46 14.59 -8.18
CA ALA A 56 -41.85 15.02 -6.85
C ALA A 56 -40.75 15.81 -6.12
N ARG A 57 -39.47 15.46 -6.34
CA ARG A 57 -38.33 16.21 -5.79
C ARG A 57 -38.16 17.58 -6.45
N HIS A 58 -38.42 17.68 -7.76
CA HIS A 58 -38.41 18.94 -8.50
C HIS A 58 -39.49 19.90 -8.00
N ASP A 59 -40.66 19.38 -7.64
CA ASP A 59 -41.77 20.13 -7.05
C ASP A 59 -41.54 20.55 -5.58
N GLY A 60 -40.39 20.18 -4.99
CA GLY A 60 -40.06 20.50 -3.60
C GLY A 60 -40.75 19.62 -2.56
N ASN A 61 -41.30 18.47 -2.96
CA ASN A 61 -41.94 17.52 -2.06
C ASN A 61 -40.91 16.67 -1.30
N THR A 62 -41.32 16.16 -0.13
CA THR A 62 -40.49 15.27 0.69
C THR A 62 -40.71 13.82 0.27
N ILE A 63 -39.63 13.14 -0.11
CA ILE A 63 -39.65 11.71 -0.45
C ILE A 63 -39.27 10.89 0.79
N THR A 64 -40.09 9.89 1.10
CA THR A 64 -39.77 8.86 2.10
C THR A 64 -39.96 7.48 1.50
N ALA A 65 -39.35 6.46 2.11
CA ALA A 65 -39.46 5.09 1.66
C ALA A 65 -39.53 4.16 2.87
N THR A 66 -40.31 3.11 2.72
CA THR A 66 -40.39 2.03 3.70
C THR A 66 -40.11 0.71 2.99
N CYS A 67 -39.77 -0.29 3.80
CA CYS A 67 -39.66 -1.65 3.31
C CYS A 67 -40.32 -2.60 4.31
N SER A 68 -40.75 -3.74 3.81
CA SER A 68 -41.33 -4.81 4.62
C SER A 68 -41.07 -6.17 3.99
N GLU A 69 -41.00 -7.19 4.81
CA GLU A 69 -40.92 -8.57 4.33
C GLU A 69 -42.20 -8.97 3.58
N VAL A 70 -42.03 -9.70 2.46
CA VAL A 70 -43.13 -10.42 1.82
C VAL A 70 -43.33 -11.76 2.53
N VAL A 71 -44.42 -11.87 3.28
CA VAL A 71 -44.76 -13.08 4.06
C VAL A 71 -44.82 -14.32 3.16
N GLY A 72 -44.27 -15.44 3.67
CA GLY A 72 -44.29 -16.73 2.98
C GLY A 72 -43.19 -16.89 1.93
N THR A 73 -42.22 -15.98 1.88
CA THR A 73 -41.09 -16.03 0.94
C THR A 73 -39.76 -16.45 1.58
N ARG A 74 -39.77 -16.73 2.88
CA ARG A 74 -38.62 -17.25 3.63
C ARG A 74 -38.29 -18.65 3.10
N SER A 75 -37.06 -18.85 2.65
CA SER A 75 -36.50 -20.17 2.31
C SER A 75 -35.16 -20.36 2.99
N CYS A 76 -34.86 -21.59 3.37
CA CYS A 76 -33.52 -22.00 3.79
C CYS A 76 -33.16 -23.30 3.07
N ASP A 77 -32.00 -23.30 2.42
CA ASP A 77 -31.52 -24.37 1.58
C ASP A 77 -30.16 -24.86 2.08
N PHE A 78 -30.07 -26.17 2.34
CA PHE A 78 -28.81 -26.82 2.64
C PHE A 78 -28.01 -27.03 1.35
N ILE A 79 -26.81 -26.44 1.28
CA ILE A 79 -25.96 -26.48 0.09
C ILE A 79 -24.95 -27.63 0.17
N GLY A 80 -24.33 -27.80 1.33
CA GLY A 80 -23.33 -28.84 1.53
C GLY A 80 -22.68 -28.79 2.90
N ALA A 81 -21.90 -29.82 3.22
CA ALA A 81 -21.12 -29.89 4.43
C ALA A 81 -19.75 -30.52 4.16
N ILE A 82 -18.72 -29.98 4.79
CA ILE A 82 -17.35 -30.50 4.75
C ILE A 82 -16.81 -30.72 6.18
N PRO A 83 -15.92 -31.70 6.41
CA PRO A 83 -15.36 -31.92 7.74
C PRO A 83 -14.60 -30.68 8.26
N ALA A 84 -14.89 -30.29 9.50
CA ALA A 84 -14.16 -29.24 10.21
C ALA A 84 -13.11 -29.91 11.13
N ASN A 85 -11.82 -29.61 10.93
CA ASN A 85 -10.75 -30.15 11.77
C ASN A 85 -10.65 -29.38 13.10
N ILE A 86 -11.62 -29.58 14.00
CA ILE A 86 -11.64 -28.94 15.31
C ILE A 86 -11.14 -29.93 16.37
N PRO A 87 -9.98 -29.67 17.03
CA PRO A 87 -9.36 -30.62 17.95
C PRO A 87 -10.26 -31.10 19.09
N THR A 88 -11.28 -30.33 19.45
CA THR A 88 -12.15 -30.55 20.61
C THR A 88 -13.54 -31.09 20.26
N VAL A 89 -13.93 -31.14 18.97
CA VAL A 89 -15.30 -31.51 18.56
C VAL A 89 -15.26 -32.57 17.46
N PRO A 90 -15.26 -33.87 17.81
CA PRO A 90 -15.30 -34.95 16.83
C PRO A 90 -16.63 -34.92 16.05
N GLY A 91 -16.57 -34.98 14.73
CA GLY A 91 -17.76 -34.94 13.86
C GLY A 91 -18.28 -33.52 13.55
N ALA A 92 -17.53 -32.47 13.90
CA ALA A 92 -17.83 -31.13 13.45
C ALA A 92 -17.71 -31.01 11.93
N GLN A 93 -18.66 -30.30 11.32
CA GLN A 93 -18.66 -30.00 9.89
C GLN A 93 -18.90 -28.51 9.67
N ILE A 94 -18.24 -27.93 8.67
CA ILE A 94 -18.59 -26.62 8.13
C ILE A 94 -19.78 -26.85 7.20
N VAL A 95 -20.93 -26.27 7.55
CA VAL A 95 -22.20 -26.42 6.85
C VAL A 95 -22.50 -25.12 6.12
N SER A 96 -22.66 -25.21 4.80
CA SER A 96 -23.00 -24.08 3.93
C SER A 96 -24.51 -24.04 3.70
N LEU A 97 -25.13 -22.90 3.99
CA LEU A 97 -26.58 -22.68 3.93
C LEU A 97 -26.89 -21.43 3.10
N ALA A 98 -27.93 -21.49 2.28
CA ALA A 98 -28.48 -20.34 1.59
C ALA A 98 -29.84 -19.95 2.20
N PHE A 99 -30.04 -18.67 2.41
CA PHE A 99 -31.25 -18.13 3.02
C PHE A 99 -31.84 -17.07 2.10
N HIS A 100 -33.12 -17.18 1.79
CA HIS A 100 -33.80 -16.31 0.84
C HIS A 100 -35.01 -15.65 1.49
N VAL A 101 -35.22 -14.37 1.16
CA VAL A 101 -36.42 -13.62 1.53
C VAL A 101 -36.70 -12.56 0.47
N HIS A 102 -37.96 -12.24 0.24
CA HIS A 102 -38.34 -11.13 -0.62
C HIS A 102 -38.71 -9.91 0.23
N ILE A 103 -38.17 -8.75 -0.12
CA ILE A 103 -38.44 -7.47 0.54
C ILE A 103 -39.24 -6.59 -0.40
N ARG A 104 -40.37 -6.06 0.06
CA ARG A 104 -41.15 -5.05 -0.64
C ARG A 104 -40.62 -3.68 -0.27
N VAL A 105 -40.39 -2.83 -1.28
CA VAL A 105 -40.00 -1.43 -1.11
C VAL A 105 -41.14 -0.55 -1.63
N GLN A 106 -41.54 0.44 -0.82
CA GLN A 106 -42.60 1.40 -1.16
C GLN A 106 -42.08 2.83 -0.95
N PHE A 107 -42.22 3.68 -1.96
CA PHE A 107 -41.93 5.11 -1.85
C PHE A 107 -43.20 5.93 -1.61
N PHE A 108 -43.03 7.06 -0.93
CA PHE A 108 -44.06 8.01 -0.56
C PHE A 108 -43.62 9.43 -0.89
N CYS A 109 -44.57 10.27 -1.31
CA CYS A 109 -44.40 11.69 -1.56
C CYS A 109 -45.28 12.44 -0.55
N ASN A 110 -44.68 13.26 0.32
CA ASN A 110 -45.37 13.96 1.42
C ASN A 110 -46.22 13.05 2.33
N GLY A 111 -45.86 11.76 2.42
CA GLY A 111 -46.58 10.76 3.19
C GLY A 111 -47.60 9.94 2.39
N ASP A 112 -47.93 10.33 1.16
CA ASP A 112 -48.83 9.58 0.29
C ASP A 112 -48.06 8.59 -0.59
N PRO A 113 -48.54 7.34 -0.76
CA PRO A 113 -47.84 6.33 -1.55
C PRO A 113 -47.80 6.75 -3.03
N ILE A 114 -46.61 6.69 -3.64
CA ILE A 114 -46.45 6.98 -5.07
C ILE A 114 -46.97 5.78 -5.88
N PRO A 115 -47.94 5.95 -6.79
CA PRO A 115 -48.43 4.88 -7.65
C PRO A 115 -47.30 4.30 -8.51
N GLY A 116 -47.23 2.97 -8.62
CA GLY A 116 -46.16 2.29 -9.38
C GLY A 116 -44.81 2.16 -8.66
N CYS A 117 -44.60 2.88 -7.55
CA CYS A 117 -43.40 2.78 -6.73
C CYS A 117 -43.47 1.68 -5.64
N ASN A 118 -44.01 0.52 -6.00
CA ASN A 118 -44.13 -0.64 -5.12
C ASN A 118 -43.53 -1.86 -5.81
N PHE A 119 -42.31 -2.23 -5.45
CA PHE A 119 -41.59 -3.34 -6.08
C PHE A 119 -41.00 -4.28 -5.04
N VAL A 120 -40.67 -5.48 -5.51
CA VAL A 120 -40.15 -6.57 -4.66
C VAL A 120 -38.71 -6.86 -5.07
N VAL A 121 -37.84 -6.91 -4.08
CA VAL A 121 -36.42 -7.23 -4.22
C VAL A 121 -36.15 -8.60 -3.58
N PRO A 122 -35.63 -9.59 -4.32
CA PRO A 122 -35.13 -10.83 -3.74
C PRO A 122 -33.81 -10.56 -3.01
N VAL A 123 -33.70 -10.99 -1.76
CA VAL A 123 -32.50 -10.89 -0.93
C VAL A 123 -32.06 -12.29 -0.54
N SER A 124 -30.76 -12.57 -0.67
CA SER A 124 -30.19 -13.87 -0.35
C SER A 124 -28.89 -13.73 0.42
N PHE A 125 -28.73 -14.53 1.47
CA PHE A 125 -27.49 -14.66 2.23
C PHE A 125 -26.96 -16.08 2.11
N MET A 126 -25.65 -16.21 1.94
CA MET A 126 -24.96 -17.50 2.01
C MET A 126 -24.04 -17.48 3.23
N ASP A 127 -24.22 -18.46 4.10
CA ASP A 127 -23.48 -18.56 5.35
C ASP A 127 -22.82 -19.91 5.46
N GLU A 128 -21.65 -19.89 6.09
CA GLU A 128 -20.99 -21.10 6.56
C GLU A 128 -20.97 -21.10 8.08
N VAL A 129 -21.37 -22.22 8.66
CA VAL A 129 -21.39 -22.39 10.11
C VAL A 129 -20.88 -23.76 10.50
N ILE A 130 -20.01 -23.79 11.51
CA ILE A 130 -19.58 -25.04 12.11
C ILE A 130 -20.71 -25.62 12.94
N LEU A 131 -21.15 -26.84 12.62
CA LEU A 131 -22.17 -27.61 13.33
C LEU A 131 -21.69 -29.02 13.67
N CYS A 132 -22.16 -29.58 14.77
CA CYS A 132 -22.09 -31.02 15.03
C CYS A 132 -23.15 -31.72 14.17
N PHE A 133 -22.74 -32.17 12.99
CA PHE A 133 -23.64 -32.76 11.98
C PHE A 133 -23.27 -34.22 11.71
N PRO A 134 -23.63 -35.17 12.61
CA PRO A 134 -23.32 -36.58 12.41
C PRO A 134 -24.26 -37.23 11.38
N GLU A 135 -23.84 -38.37 10.84
CA GLU A 135 -24.66 -39.17 9.93
C GLU A 135 -26.00 -39.57 10.57
N GLY A 136 -27.09 -39.48 9.80
CA GLY A 136 -28.45 -39.77 10.27
C GLY A 136 -29.16 -38.59 10.98
N THR A 137 -28.57 -37.39 10.93
CA THR A 137 -29.23 -36.14 11.32
C THR A 137 -29.60 -35.30 10.09
N GLU A 138 -30.55 -34.38 10.27
CA GLU A 138 -31.01 -33.43 9.27
C GLU A 138 -30.79 -32.00 9.78
N ILE A 139 -30.60 -31.06 8.85
CA ILE A 139 -30.50 -29.64 9.18
C ILE A 139 -31.87 -29.02 9.03
N ASN A 140 -32.36 -28.44 10.12
CA ASN A 140 -33.56 -27.64 10.16
C ASN A 140 -33.16 -26.18 10.41
N CYS A 141 -33.45 -25.31 9.46
CA CYS A 141 -33.09 -23.90 9.54
C CYS A 141 -34.30 -23.02 9.27
N ASN A 142 -34.45 -21.98 10.07
CA ASN A 142 -35.61 -21.13 10.02
C ASN A 142 -35.21 -19.66 10.18
N ILE A 143 -35.84 -18.80 9.37
CA ILE A 143 -35.70 -17.35 9.47
C ILE A 143 -36.83 -16.88 10.37
N PHE A 144 -36.51 -16.35 11.56
CA PHE A 144 -37.52 -15.94 12.53
C PHE A 144 -37.78 -14.44 12.54
N ASP A 145 -36.78 -13.60 12.23
CA ASP A 145 -36.94 -12.15 12.17
C ASP A 145 -36.20 -11.55 10.95
N VAL A 146 -36.84 -10.57 10.32
CA VAL A 146 -36.31 -9.84 9.17
C VAL A 146 -36.61 -8.36 9.36
N GLN A 147 -35.56 -7.57 9.47
CA GLN A 147 -35.64 -6.13 9.60
C GLN A 147 -35.02 -5.50 8.37
N CYS A 148 -35.63 -4.43 7.86
CA CYS A 148 -35.09 -3.72 6.72
C CYS A 148 -35.23 -2.20 6.91
N THR A 149 -34.38 -1.44 6.24
CA THR A 149 -34.45 0.02 6.19
C THR A 149 -33.97 0.52 4.83
N VAL A 150 -34.65 1.52 4.28
CA VAL A 150 -34.27 2.17 3.02
C VAL A 150 -33.47 3.43 3.33
N VAL A 151 -32.28 3.55 2.75
CA VAL A 151 -31.33 4.64 3.01
C VAL A 151 -31.35 5.63 1.85
N LEU A 152 -32.18 6.66 1.99
CA LEU A 152 -32.47 7.64 0.92
C LEU A 152 -31.37 8.69 0.71
N ASN A 153 -30.57 9.00 1.73
CA ASN A 153 -29.46 9.96 1.60
C ASN A 153 -28.30 9.43 0.73
N GLN A 154 -28.34 8.16 0.32
CA GLN A 154 -27.35 7.52 -0.55
C GLN A 154 -27.95 7.09 -1.90
N MET A 155 -29.02 7.75 -2.36
CA MET A 155 -29.50 7.55 -3.73
C MET A 155 -28.43 7.99 -4.73
N LEU A 156 -28.06 7.08 -5.63
CA LEU A 156 -27.03 7.26 -6.65
C LEU A 156 -27.68 7.03 -8.00
N GLY A 157 -28.32 8.07 -8.54
CA GLY A 157 -29.19 7.93 -9.71
C GLY A 157 -30.41 7.08 -9.39
N ASP A 158 -30.67 6.08 -10.23
CA ASP A 158 -31.79 5.14 -10.14
C ASP A 158 -31.59 4.01 -9.12
N MET A 159 -30.56 4.08 -8.28
CA MET A 159 -30.29 3.11 -7.21
C MET A 159 -30.58 3.68 -5.82
N VAL A 160 -31.18 2.85 -4.97
CA VAL A 160 -31.30 3.11 -3.52
C VAL A 160 -30.59 2.03 -2.71
N VAL A 161 -30.05 2.41 -1.56
CA VAL A 161 -29.42 1.45 -0.64
C VAL A 161 -30.49 0.83 0.26
N LEU A 162 -30.60 -0.50 0.21
CA LEU A 162 -31.45 -1.30 1.08
C LEU A 162 -30.57 -1.99 2.14
N ASP A 163 -30.82 -1.69 3.42
CA ASP A 163 -30.17 -2.30 4.57
C ASP A 163 -31.08 -3.39 5.13
N VAL A 164 -30.68 -4.66 5.05
CA VAL A 164 -31.47 -5.81 5.51
C VAL A 164 -30.70 -6.57 6.57
N THR A 165 -31.34 -6.76 7.72
CA THR A 165 -30.85 -7.61 8.81
C THR A 165 -31.76 -8.83 8.93
N MET A 166 -31.18 -10.02 8.93
CA MET A 166 -31.90 -11.29 9.01
C MET A 166 -31.39 -12.11 10.20
N CYS A 167 -32.33 -12.56 11.03
CA CYS A 167 -32.06 -13.44 12.16
C CYS A 167 -32.61 -14.83 11.85
N LYS A 168 -31.74 -15.82 11.99
CA LYS A 168 -32.03 -17.20 11.65
C LYS A 168 -31.51 -18.15 12.71
N ASP A 169 -32.23 -19.24 12.92
CA ASP A 169 -31.80 -20.32 13.79
C ASP A 169 -31.54 -21.58 12.95
N VAL A 170 -30.48 -22.30 13.30
CA VAL A 170 -30.06 -23.52 12.60
C VAL A 170 -29.91 -24.61 13.64
N GLN A 171 -30.64 -25.69 13.44
CA GLN A 171 -30.74 -26.84 14.33
C GLN A 171 -30.33 -28.09 13.57
N VAL A 172 -29.52 -28.93 14.21
CA VAL A 172 -29.25 -30.29 13.73
C VAL A 172 -30.17 -31.23 14.49
N GLU A 173 -31.03 -31.95 13.80
CA GLU A 173 -32.13 -32.69 14.38
C GLU A 173 -32.13 -34.15 13.93
N ALA A 174 -32.58 -35.06 14.80
CA ALA A 174 -32.98 -36.40 14.40
C ALA A 174 -34.11 -36.94 15.27
N GLU A 175 -34.94 -37.77 14.69
CA GLU A 175 -36.03 -38.42 15.41
C GLU A 175 -35.53 -39.58 16.25
N VAL A 176 -35.80 -39.54 17.55
CA VAL A 176 -35.31 -40.50 18.52
C VAL A 176 -36.38 -40.89 19.54
N LYS A 177 -36.14 -41.98 20.27
CA LYS A 177 -36.94 -42.39 21.43
C LYS A 177 -36.14 -42.11 22.69
N LEU A 178 -36.67 -41.26 23.57
CA LEU A 178 -35.98 -40.80 24.77
C LEU A 178 -36.82 -40.99 26.01
N GLU A 179 -36.14 -41.23 27.12
CA GLU A 179 -36.63 -41.09 28.49
C GLU A 179 -36.02 -39.78 29.01
N VAL A 180 -36.85 -38.77 29.31
CA VAL A 180 -36.38 -37.39 29.49
C VAL A 180 -36.58 -36.85 30.91
N GLU A 181 -35.52 -36.25 31.46
CA GLU A 181 -35.56 -35.29 32.56
C GLU A 181 -35.08 -33.94 31.98
N ALA A 182 -35.95 -32.92 31.96
CA ALA A 182 -35.76 -31.77 31.07
C ALA A 182 -35.61 -30.42 31.78
N LYS A 183 -34.84 -29.54 31.15
CA LYS A 183 -34.72 -28.10 31.42
C LYS A 183 -34.74 -27.36 30.08
N PHE A 184 -35.21 -26.11 30.04
CA PHE A 184 -35.09 -25.28 28.84
C PHE A 184 -33.62 -25.14 28.42
N CYS A 185 -33.34 -25.44 27.16
CA CYS A 185 -32.07 -25.17 26.51
C CYS A 185 -32.14 -23.87 25.70
N GLY A 186 -30.98 -23.35 25.33
CA GLY A 186 -30.82 -22.22 24.42
C GLY A 186 -29.76 -22.53 23.37
N PRO A 187 -29.66 -21.70 22.31
CA PRO A 187 -28.63 -21.86 21.29
C PRO A 187 -27.25 -21.64 21.91
N ARG A 188 -26.24 -22.34 21.39
CA ARG A 188 -24.86 -22.07 21.74
C ARG A 188 -24.30 -20.89 20.93
N PRO A 189 -23.20 -20.27 21.38
CA PRO A 189 -22.46 -19.31 20.57
C PRO A 189 -21.92 -19.95 19.28
N VAL A 190 -21.82 -19.14 18.23
CA VAL A 190 -21.21 -19.50 16.95
C VAL A 190 -19.71 -19.71 17.15
N ILE A 191 -19.15 -20.74 16.53
CA ILE A 191 -17.70 -20.98 16.50
C ILE A 191 -17.15 -20.22 15.29
N PRO A 192 -16.20 -19.28 15.47
CA PRO A 192 -15.58 -18.59 14.35
C PRO A 192 -14.87 -19.58 13.43
N ILE A 193 -15.07 -19.43 12.12
CA ILE A 193 -14.26 -20.12 11.12
C ILE A 193 -12.97 -19.30 10.97
N GLU A 194 -11.82 -19.91 11.23
CA GLU A 194 -10.54 -19.27 10.94
C GLU A 194 -10.39 -19.21 9.42
N GLU A 195 -10.68 -18.04 8.83
CA GLU A 195 -10.28 -17.76 7.47
C GLU A 195 -8.76 -17.70 7.47
N ASP A 196 -8.09 -18.73 6.95
CA ASP A 196 -6.69 -18.65 6.56
C ASP A 196 -6.58 -17.46 5.61
N GLY A 197 -6.17 -16.30 6.16
CA GLY A 197 -6.25 -15.03 5.47
C GLY A 197 -5.61 -15.18 4.10
N PHE A 198 -6.34 -14.83 3.05
CA PHE A 198 -5.75 -14.75 1.72
C PHE A 198 -4.66 -13.68 1.76
N ILE A 199 -3.42 -14.10 1.93
CA ILE A 199 -2.28 -13.20 1.84
C ILE A 199 -2.16 -12.83 0.37
N CYS A 200 -2.64 -11.65 0.01
CA CYS A 200 -2.37 -11.06 -1.28
C CYS A 200 -0.86 -11.13 -1.50
N PRO A 201 -0.39 -11.80 -2.58
CA PRO A 201 1.04 -11.88 -2.84
C PRO A 201 1.59 -10.47 -2.94
N THR A 202 2.68 -10.19 -2.23
CA THR A 202 3.37 -8.91 -2.35
C THR A 202 3.71 -8.72 -3.82
N PRO A 203 3.35 -7.59 -4.45
CA PRO A 203 3.70 -7.35 -5.84
C PRO A 203 5.21 -7.46 -5.98
N ARG A 204 5.68 -8.42 -6.80
CA ARG A 204 7.09 -8.52 -7.14
C ARG A 204 7.37 -7.47 -8.21
N PHE A 205 8.12 -6.44 -7.86
CA PHE A 205 8.63 -5.51 -8.86
C PHE A 205 9.53 -6.28 -9.84
N PRO A 206 9.40 -6.08 -11.16
CA PRO A 206 10.35 -6.62 -12.11
C PRO A 206 11.75 -6.10 -11.79
N GLN A 207 12.78 -6.89 -12.11
CA GLN A 207 14.16 -6.40 -11.94
C GLN A 207 14.33 -5.15 -12.80
N GLN A 208 14.75 -4.05 -12.17
CA GLN A 208 15.20 -2.87 -12.90
C GLN A 208 16.38 -3.24 -13.80
N CYS A 209 16.60 -2.46 -14.85
CA CYS A 209 17.72 -2.63 -15.77
C CYS A 209 18.84 -1.65 -15.39
N PRO A 210 19.63 -1.91 -14.32
CA PRO A 210 20.58 -0.93 -13.77
C PRO A 210 21.68 -0.52 -14.75
N THR A 211 21.87 -1.26 -15.85
CA THR A 211 22.81 -0.90 -16.92
C THR A 211 22.30 0.23 -17.83
N PHE A 212 20.99 0.51 -17.85
CA PHE A 212 20.41 1.51 -18.74
C PHE A 212 19.41 2.44 -18.05
N PHE A 213 18.84 2.04 -16.91
CA PHE A 213 17.82 2.82 -16.22
C PHE A 213 17.73 2.49 -14.72
N PRO A 214 17.74 3.49 -13.82
CA PRO A 214 17.95 4.93 -14.09
C PRO A 214 19.40 5.25 -14.52
N THR A 215 19.60 6.45 -15.06
CA THR A 215 20.95 7.00 -15.28
C THR A 215 21.71 7.09 -13.97
N LEU A 216 23.05 7.00 -14.02
CA LEU A 216 23.89 7.13 -12.83
C LEU A 216 23.76 8.55 -12.25
N ASN A 217 22.96 8.69 -11.20
CA ASN A 217 22.89 9.91 -10.40
C ASN A 217 24.04 9.90 -9.39
N CYS A 218 24.43 11.08 -8.95
CA CYS A 218 25.42 11.24 -7.90
C CYS A 218 24.74 11.56 -6.58
N ASP A 219 25.32 11.07 -5.48
CA ASP A 219 24.83 11.36 -4.12
C ASP A 219 25.25 12.77 -3.65
N CYS A 220 26.12 13.43 -4.39
CA CYS A 220 26.63 14.77 -4.11
C CYS A 220 27.08 15.46 -5.39
N GLN A 221 27.21 16.78 -5.31
CA GLN A 221 27.71 17.63 -6.38
C GLN A 221 28.75 18.61 -5.83
N GLY A 222 29.57 19.15 -6.72
CA GLY A 222 30.46 20.24 -6.35
C GLY A 222 30.92 21.05 -7.54
N SER A 223 31.28 22.30 -7.28
CA SER A 223 31.81 23.21 -8.28
C SER A 223 33.07 23.89 -7.76
N ALA A 224 34.01 24.16 -8.66
CA ALA A 224 35.14 25.05 -8.41
C ALA A 224 35.40 25.91 -9.63
N ASP A 225 35.59 27.20 -9.43
CA ASP A 225 35.97 28.15 -10.47
C ASP A 225 37.14 29.01 -10.00
N PHE A 226 38.12 29.22 -10.87
CA PHE A 226 39.21 30.15 -10.65
C PHE A 226 39.74 30.69 -11.97
N THR A 227 39.83 32.02 -12.06
CA THR A 227 40.52 32.71 -13.15
C THR A 227 41.53 33.69 -12.57
N GLY A 228 42.82 33.50 -12.85
CA GLY A 228 43.85 34.43 -12.42
C GLY A 228 45.26 33.85 -12.47
N GLU A 229 46.21 34.58 -11.89
CA GLU A 229 47.59 34.13 -11.79
C GLU A 229 47.72 33.03 -10.72
N ALA A 230 48.32 31.89 -11.09
CA ALA A 230 48.57 30.79 -10.17
C ALA A 230 49.95 30.18 -10.42
N THR A 231 50.55 29.64 -9.35
CA THR A 231 51.76 28.82 -9.44
C THR A 231 51.37 27.35 -9.33
N ILE A 232 51.68 26.58 -10.35
CA ILE A 232 51.33 25.16 -10.48
C ILE A 232 52.57 24.34 -10.82
N SER A 233 52.48 23.01 -10.72
CA SER A 233 53.56 22.12 -11.16
C SER A 233 53.21 21.51 -12.51
N VAL A 234 54.09 21.68 -13.50
CA VAL A 234 53.98 21.06 -14.82
C VAL A 234 55.30 20.34 -15.13
N THR A 235 55.22 19.05 -15.44
CA THR A 235 56.37 18.24 -15.85
C THR A 235 56.03 17.52 -17.15
N GLU A 236 56.88 17.68 -18.17
CA GLU A 236 56.75 17.03 -19.48
C GLU A 236 58.01 16.20 -19.78
N GLY A 237 57.85 14.90 -20.03
CA GLY A 237 58.97 14.00 -20.32
C GLY A 237 60.01 13.89 -19.19
N GLY A 238 59.63 14.23 -17.96
CA GLY A 238 60.52 14.28 -16.79
C GLY A 238 61.31 15.59 -16.64
N ILE A 239 61.01 16.61 -17.46
CA ILE A 239 61.61 17.96 -17.42
C ILE A 239 60.51 18.96 -17.04
N GLY A 240 60.85 19.98 -16.26
CA GLY A 240 59.91 20.99 -15.75
C GLY A 240 59.91 21.09 -14.24
N GLY A 241 58.92 21.81 -13.70
CA GLY A 241 58.85 22.11 -12.26
C GLY A 241 57.67 22.99 -11.90
N LEU A 242 57.89 23.92 -10.97
CA LEU A 242 56.92 24.94 -10.63
C LEU A 242 56.99 26.07 -11.66
N THR A 243 55.83 26.44 -12.20
CA THR A 243 55.68 27.57 -13.12
C THR A 243 54.52 28.46 -12.67
N THR A 244 54.60 29.74 -13.02
CA THR A 244 53.60 30.75 -12.72
C THR A 244 53.02 31.27 -14.02
N GLY A 245 51.69 31.34 -14.09
CA GLY A 245 51.01 31.75 -15.31
C GLY A 245 49.54 32.09 -15.06
N GLN A 246 48.83 32.43 -16.13
CA GLN A 246 47.38 32.64 -16.08
C GLN A 246 46.67 31.29 -16.16
N LEU A 247 45.90 30.97 -15.11
CA LEU A 247 45.09 29.77 -14.99
C LEU A 247 43.62 30.14 -15.09
N ASP A 248 42.90 29.38 -15.92
CA ASP A 248 41.44 29.36 -16.02
C ASP A 248 41.00 27.91 -15.75
N LEU A 249 40.36 27.69 -14.59
CA LEU A 249 39.87 26.41 -14.11
C LEU A 249 38.35 26.52 -13.91
N THR A 250 37.60 25.67 -14.60
CA THR A 250 36.19 25.42 -14.30
C THR A 250 36.00 23.94 -14.06
N ALA A 251 35.49 23.58 -12.89
CA ALA A 251 35.11 22.23 -12.53
C ALA A 251 33.66 22.22 -12.04
N LEU A 252 32.81 21.45 -12.72
CA LEU A 252 31.46 21.12 -12.32
C LEU A 252 31.41 19.59 -12.20
N VAL A 253 31.18 19.08 -11.01
CA VAL A 253 31.09 17.64 -10.74
C VAL A 253 29.66 17.32 -10.38
N CYS A 254 29.04 16.44 -11.16
CA CYS A 254 27.66 16.04 -11.02
C CYS A 254 26.67 17.21 -11.01
N ASP A 255 26.76 18.11 -12.00
CA ASP A 255 25.81 19.21 -12.14
C ASP A 255 24.36 18.67 -12.19
N GLN A 256 23.49 19.31 -11.40
CA GLN A 256 22.12 18.88 -11.15
C GLN A 256 22.01 17.41 -10.71
N CYS A 257 23.01 16.91 -9.97
CA CYS A 257 23.09 15.54 -9.47
C CYS A 257 23.15 14.46 -10.55
N THR A 258 23.58 14.83 -11.76
CA THR A 258 23.75 13.90 -12.88
C THR A 258 25.22 13.73 -13.22
N LEU A 259 25.72 12.49 -13.23
CA LEU A 259 27.14 12.27 -13.54
C LEU A 259 27.49 12.73 -14.96
N SER A 260 26.54 12.61 -15.90
CA SER A 260 26.67 13.12 -17.28
C SER A 260 26.73 14.65 -17.39
N GLY A 261 26.30 15.38 -16.37
CA GLY A 261 26.41 16.84 -16.30
C GLY A 261 27.80 17.33 -15.87
N SER A 262 28.72 16.41 -15.53
CA SER A 262 30.06 16.78 -15.07
C SER A 262 30.93 17.33 -16.20
N ARG A 263 31.70 18.38 -15.89
CA ARG A 263 32.63 19.05 -16.81
C ARG A 263 33.83 19.59 -16.03
N ILE A 264 35.04 19.27 -16.48
CA ILE A 264 36.27 19.90 -15.99
C ILE A 264 37.02 20.40 -17.21
N GLN A 265 37.37 21.69 -17.19
CA GLN A 265 38.15 22.33 -18.22
C GLN A 265 39.23 23.20 -17.56
N VAL A 266 40.44 23.10 -18.09
CA VAL A 266 41.59 23.88 -17.64
C VAL A 266 42.30 24.48 -18.83
N THR A 267 42.63 25.75 -18.73
CA THR A 267 43.58 26.43 -19.62
C THR A 267 44.65 27.08 -18.76
N PHE A 268 45.91 26.75 -19.02
CA PHE A 268 47.04 27.40 -18.38
C PHE A 268 47.95 28.03 -19.43
N LEU A 269 48.23 29.32 -19.27
CA LEU A 269 49.13 30.09 -20.11
C LEU A 269 50.33 30.53 -19.28
N ASP A 270 51.48 29.97 -19.59
CA ASP A 270 52.74 30.23 -18.91
C ASP A 270 53.22 31.67 -19.14
N THR A 271 53.78 32.31 -18.10
CA THR A 271 54.40 33.63 -18.22
C THR A 271 55.91 33.50 -18.39
N LEU A 272 56.36 33.55 -19.65
CA LEU A 272 57.79 33.47 -19.99
C LEU A 272 58.56 34.70 -19.44
N GLY A 273 59.49 34.49 -18.49
CA GLY A 273 60.32 35.58 -17.93
C GLY A 273 61.12 35.19 -16.68
N PRO A 274 62.09 36.02 -16.24
CA PRO A 274 63.04 35.64 -15.19
C PRO A 274 62.34 35.56 -13.84
N THR A 275 62.03 34.35 -13.39
CA THR A 275 61.63 34.10 -12.01
C THR A 275 62.76 34.57 -11.06
N PRO A 276 62.46 35.13 -9.87
CA PRO A 276 63.48 35.65 -8.93
C PRO A 276 64.47 34.60 -8.39
N ILE A 277 64.24 33.33 -8.70
CA ILE A 277 65.08 32.19 -8.31
C ILE A 277 65.52 31.55 -9.63
N GLY A 278 66.82 31.62 -9.93
CA GLY A 278 67.41 31.11 -11.16
C GLY A 278 67.32 29.58 -11.27
N THR A 279 66.15 29.08 -11.65
CA THR A 279 65.94 27.73 -12.17
C THR A 279 66.23 27.71 -13.67
N PRO A 280 66.87 26.66 -14.21
CA PRO A 280 67.29 26.59 -15.62
C PRO A 280 66.15 26.57 -16.66
N ASP A 281 64.88 26.49 -16.22
CA ASP A 281 63.72 26.23 -17.07
C ASP A 281 62.98 27.50 -17.56
N ALA A 282 63.54 28.69 -17.34
CA ALA A 282 62.90 29.99 -17.65
C ALA A 282 62.63 30.27 -19.16
N ASP A 283 62.92 29.31 -20.05
CA ASP A 283 62.77 29.43 -21.52
C ASP A 283 61.81 28.37 -22.14
N ILE A 284 61.18 27.50 -21.34
CA ILE A 284 60.28 26.44 -21.84
C ILE A 284 58.82 26.86 -21.62
N ASP A 285 58.02 26.89 -22.69
CA ASP A 285 56.58 27.14 -22.62
C ASP A 285 55.84 25.93 -22.04
N GLN A 286 55.38 26.04 -20.80
CA GLN A 286 54.63 24.99 -20.10
C GLN A 286 53.12 25.17 -20.19
N SER A 287 52.63 25.97 -21.15
CA SER A 287 51.19 26.17 -21.36
C SER A 287 50.50 24.86 -21.79
N PHE A 288 49.27 24.65 -21.34
CA PHE A 288 48.48 23.48 -21.72
C PHE A 288 46.98 23.74 -21.62
N THR A 289 46.20 22.88 -22.28
CA THR A 289 44.75 22.76 -22.06
C THR A 289 44.40 21.35 -21.61
N PHE A 290 43.42 21.22 -20.72
CA PHE A 290 42.86 19.95 -20.33
C PHE A 290 41.33 19.97 -20.41
N THR A 291 40.73 18.88 -20.87
CA THR A 291 39.28 18.68 -20.88
C THR A 291 38.96 17.26 -20.46
N ALA A 292 38.18 17.10 -19.38
CA ALA A 292 37.69 15.81 -18.95
C ALA A 292 36.66 15.24 -19.95
N SER A 293 36.78 13.95 -20.26
CA SER A 293 35.89 13.22 -21.16
C SER A 293 34.94 12.29 -20.40
N ASP A 294 35.41 11.70 -19.30
CA ASP A 294 34.67 10.69 -18.54
C ASP A 294 34.92 10.87 -17.05
N PHE A 295 33.89 10.56 -16.24
CA PHE A 295 33.89 10.74 -14.80
C PHE A 295 33.49 9.44 -14.12
N ASN A 296 34.20 9.07 -13.06
CA ASN A 296 33.76 8.07 -12.10
C ASN A 296 32.83 8.73 -11.06
N GLN A 297 32.12 7.91 -10.28
CA GLN A 297 31.31 8.45 -9.18
C GLN A 297 32.18 9.24 -8.20
N PRO A 298 31.75 10.46 -7.82
CA PRO A 298 32.43 11.21 -6.79
C PRO A 298 32.25 10.53 -5.43
N VAL A 299 33.24 10.68 -4.57
CA VAL A 299 33.18 10.30 -3.16
C VAL A 299 33.15 11.58 -2.36
N CYS A 300 32.10 11.73 -1.53
CA CYS A 300 31.91 12.93 -0.72
C CYS A 300 31.96 12.64 0.77
N ASP A 301 32.59 13.54 1.50
CA ASP A 301 32.53 13.67 2.94
C ASP A 301 31.94 15.04 3.27
N LEU A 302 30.61 15.11 3.30
CA LEU A 302 29.87 16.34 3.57
C LEU A 302 30.12 16.90 4.98
N ALA A 303 30.60 16.07 5.92
CA ALA A 303 30.94 16.55 7.25
C ALA A 303 32.23 17.39 7.25
N SER A 304 33.11 17.18 6.25
CA SER A 304 34.34 17.93 6.03
C SER A 304 34.30 18.81 4.78
N GLY A 305 33.11 18.97 4.15
CA GLY A 305 32.95 19.76 2.93
C GLY A 305 33.76 19.26 1.74
N THR A 306 34.15 17.98 1.72
CA THR A 306 35.12 17.46 0.75
C THR A 306 34.46 16.59 -0.32
N LEU A 307 34.82 16.81 -1.57
CA LEU A 307 34.43 15.99 -2.73
C LEU A 307 35.69 15.53 -3.47
N THR A 308 35.77 14.24 -3.76
CA THR A 308 36.83 13.67 -4.60
C THR A 308 36.22 13.00 -5.83
N VAL A 309 36.68 13.35 -7.02
CA VAL A 309 36.27 12.70 -8.27
C VAL A 309 37.49 12.31 -9.09
N THR A 310 37.38 11.19 -9.79
CA THR A 310 38.41 10.70 -10.71
C THR A 310 37.81 10.47 -12.08
N GLY A 311 38.64 10.45 -13.11
CA GLY A 311 38.17 10.17 -14.45
C GLY A 311 39.29 10.23 -15.47
N THR A 312 38.90 10.36 -16.73
CA THR A 312 39.81 10.52 -17.86
C THR A 312 39.49 11.75 -18.66
N GLY A 313 40.48 12.28 -19.35
CA GLY A 313 40.36 13.43 -20.23
C GLY A 313 41.48 13.49 -21.23
N THR A 314 41.52 14.58 -21.98
CA THR A 314 42.60 14.88 -22.93
C THR A 314 43.38 16.09 -22.45
N ILE A 315 44.70 15.95 -22.31
CA ILE A 315 45.63 17.06 -22.09
C ILE A 315 46.35 17.37 -23.39
N THR A 316 46.52 18.65 -23.69
CA THR A 316 47.24 19.14 -24.87
C THR A 316 48.26 20.19 -24.43
N PRO A 317 49.56 19.85 -24.33
CA PRO A 317 50.64 20.81 -24.11
C PRO A 317 50.81 21.73 -25.33
N ALA A 318 51.29 22.96 -25.14
CA ALA A 318 51.43 23.96 -26.20
C ALA A 318 52.33 23.53 -27.38
N GLY A 319 53.35 22.71 -27.11
CA GLY A 319 54.25 22.13 -28.12
C GLY A 319 53.97 20.66 -28.46
N GLY A 320 52.98 20.04 -27.82
CA GLY A 320 52.75 18.59 -27.82
C GLY A 320 51.55 18.15 -28.66
N LEU A 321 51.41 16.83 -28.83
CA LEU A 321 50.17 16.23 -29.35
C LEU A 321 49.19 16.01 -28.17
N PRO A 322 47.87 16.08 -28.42
CA PRO A 322 46.89 15.70 -27.43
C PRO A 322 47.11 14.26 -26.96
N GLU A 323 47.10 14.04 -25.65
CA GLU A 323 47.21 12.71 -25.06
C GLU A 323 46.11 12.46 -24.03
N ASN A 324 45.77 11.17 -23.86
CA ASN A 324 44.83 10.76 -22.82
C ASN A 324 45.50 10.89 -21.46
N ALA A 325 44.79 11.49 -20.51
CA ALA A 325 45.25 11.65 -19.14
C ALA A 325 44.18 11.19 -18.16
N GLY A 326 44.61 10.54 -17.08
CA GLY A 326 43.76 10.32 -15.91
C GLY A 326 43.79 11.57 -15.04
N PHE A 327 42.68 11.90 -14.37
CA PHE A 327 42.65 13.00 -13.42
C PHE A 327 42.08 12.57 -12.06
N THR A 328 42.51 13.30 -11.02
CA THR A 328 41.92 13.29 -9.69
C THR A 328 41.70 14.73 -9.28
N LEU A 329 40.46 15.10 -9.00
CA LEU A 329 40.07 16.38 -8.44
C LEU A 329 39.62 16.18 -6.99
N ILE A 330 40.15 16.99 -6.08
CA ILE A 330 39.71 17.08 -4.70
C ILE A 330 39.29 18.52 -4.46
N LEU A 331 38.03 18.71 -4.10
CA LEU A 331 37.45 19.98 -3.68
C LEU A 331 37.20 19.91 -2.18
N THR A 332 37.54 20.98 -1.48
CA THR A 332 37.18 21.14 -0.06
C THR A 332 36.62 22.54 0.10
N ASP A 333 35.34 22.60 0.46
CA ASP A 333 34.55 23.78 0.76
C ASP A 333 34.59 24.01 2.28
N LEU A 334 35.17 25.14 2.70
CA LEU A 334 35.34 25.51 4.11
C LEU A 334 35.04 27.00 4.32
N ASP A 335 33.77 27.35 4.14
CA ASP A 335 33.25 28.68 4.45
C ASP A 335 33.47 29.14 5.91
N PRO A 336 33.78 30.43 6.17
CA PRO A 336 33.88 31.54 5.21
C PRO A 336 35.31 31.79 4.69
N ALA A 337 36.26 30.89 4.99
CA ALA A 337 37.65 30.99 4.56
C ALA A 337 38.32 29.62 4.67
N GLY A 338 38.79 29.06 3.56
CA GLY A 338 39.45 27.75 3.58
C GLY A 338 39.27 26.91 2.33
N ASP A 339 38.65 27.45 1.28
CA ASP A 339 38.40 26.69 0.06
C ASP A 339 39.69 26.23 -0.59
N THR A 340 39.70 24.97 -1.01
CA THR A 340 40.82 24.39 -1.74
C THR A 340 40.34 23.57 -2.93
N ALA A 341 41.07 23.69 -4.03
CA ALA A 341 40.89 22.88 -5.22
C ALA A 341 42.23 22.28 -5.62
N MET A 342 42.34 20.95 -5.53
CA MET A 342 43.52 20.19 -5.92
C MET A 342 43.19 19.31 -7.13
N LEU A 343 43.76 19.63 -8.29
CA LEU A 343 43.60 18.85 -9.52
C LEU A 343 44.95 18.26 -9.93
N THR A 344 45.00 16.94 -10.00
CA THR A 344 46.15 16.19 -10.52
C THR A 344 45.77 15.59 -11.87
N ILE A 345 46.56 15.84 -12.91
CA ILE A 345 46.38 15.29 -14.26
C ILE A 345 47.63 14.47 -14.61
N ASN A 346 47.44 13.21 -14.97
CA ASN A 346 48.50 12.26 -15.29
C ASN A 346 48.32 11.76 -16.74
N GLY A 347 49.01 12.40 -17.67
CA GLY A 347 49.21 11.95 -19.04
C GLY A 347 50.37 10.95 -19.16
N SER A 348 50.63 10.48 -20.38
CA SER A 348 51.73 9.55 -20.64
C SER A 348 53.09 10.26 -20.68
N SER A 349 53.11 11.51 -21.12
CA SER A 349 54.29 12.39 -21.11
C SER A 349 54.16 13.57 -20.14
N THR A 350 52.95 14.04 -19.85
CA THR A 350 52.72 15.26 -19.09
C THR A 350 52.04 14.99 -17.76
N VAL A 351 52.61 15.50 -16.67
CA VAL A 351 52.01 15.48 -15.33
C VAL A 351 51.80 16.91 -14.86
N VAL A 352 50.59 17.21 -14.41
CA VAL A 352 50.20 18.52 -13.90
C VAL A 352 49.62 18.38 -12.50
N ILE A 353 50.06 19.23 -11.58
CA ILE A 353 49.46 19.37 -10.24
C ILE A 353 49.09 20.84 -10.05
N ILE A 354 47.79 21.09 -9.93
CA ILE A 354 47.20 22.38 -9.59
C ILE A 354 46.74 22.28 -8.15
N SER A 355 47.23 23.17 -7.30
CA SER A 355 46.83 23.27 -5.89
C SER A 355 46.47 24.71 -5.59
N LEU A 356 45.17 25.01 -5.57
CA LEU A 356 44.64 26.33 -5.27
C LEU A 356 44.12 26.37 -3.84
N THR A 357 44.35 27.50 -3.18
CA THR A 357 43.76 27.81 -1.87
C THR A 357 43.26 29.23 -1.89
N GLU A 358 42.10 29.50 -1.31
CA GLU A 358 41.50 30.84 -1.27
C GLU A 358 42.47 31.92 -0.74
N GLY A 359 43.29 31.58 0.26
CA GLY A 359 44.28 32.49 0.83
C GLY A 359 45.43 32.86 -0.10
N ALA A 360 45.83 31.97 -1.01
CA ALA A 360 46.90 32.21 -1.99
C ALA A 360 46.36 32.64 -3.36
N ASN A 361 45.09 32.33 -3.64
CA ASN A 361 44.41 32.53 -4.92
C ASN A 361 43.09 33.26 -4.66
N PRO A 362 43.11 34.59 -4.42
CA PRO A 362 41.88 35.35 -4.21
C PRO A 362 40.95 35.23 -5.42
N GLY A 363 39.69 34.87 -5.19
CA GLY A 363 38.71 34.62 -6.25
C GLY A 363 38.56 33.15 -6.66
N LEU A 364 39.21 32.21 -5.94
CA LEU A 364 38.81 30.81 -5.96
C LEU A 364 37.45 30.69 -5.26
N GLU A 365 36.47 30.13 -5.96
CA GLU A 365 35.16 29.77 -5.40
C GLU A 365 35.01 28.25 -5.44
N VAL A 366 34.72 27.61 -4.30
CA VAL A 366 34.46 26.17 -4.21
C VAL A 366 33.17 25.93 -3.45
N GLU A 367 32.30 25.07 -3.98
CA GLU A 367 31.03 24.70 -3.35
C GLU A 367 30.89 23.18 -3.39
N VAL A 368 30.55 22.56 -2.25
CA VAL A 368 30.30 21.12 -2.16
C VAL A 368 28.97 20.86 -1.45
N GLY A 369 28.07 20.13 -2.10
CA GLY A 369 26.71 19.94 -1.62
C GLY A 369 26.15 18.52 -1.76
N ASP A 370 25.15 18.24 -0.93
CA ASP A 370 24.35 17.03 -0.99
C ASP A 370 23.28 17.11 -2.09
N CYS A 371 23.06 16.00 -2.78
CA CYS A 371 22.02 15.85 -3.79
C CYS A 371 20.63 15.50 -3.23
N ASP A 372 20.51 15.20 -1.93
CA ASP A 372 19.24 14.87 -1.26
C ASP A 372 18.31 16.09 -1.03
N ARG A 373 18.78 17.32 -1.29
CA ARG A 373 17.94 18.54 -1.24
C ARG A 373 17.29 18.82 -2.60
N PHE A 374 16.37 17.95 -3.02
CA PHE A 374 15.43 18.27 -4.09
C PHE A 374 14.48 19.40 -3.64
N PRO A 375 14.36 20.55 -4.34
CA PRO A 375 13.09 21.25 -4.36
C PRO A 375 12.12 20.39 -5.17
N VAL A 376 10.98 20.06 -4.55
CA VAL A 376 9.85 19.35 -5.15
C VAL A 376 9.38 20.04 -6.44
#